data_AF-A0A661PJR6-F1
#
_entry.id   AF-A0A661PJR6-F1
#
_cell.length_a   1.000
_cell.length_b   1.000
_cell.length_c   1.000
_cell.angle_alpha   90.00
_cell.angle_beta   90.00
_cell.angle_gamma   90.00
#
_symmetry.space_group_name_H-M   'P 1'
#
loop_
_entity.id
_entity.type
_entity.pdbx_description
1 polymer ?
#
loop_
_entity_poly.entity_id
_entity_poly.type
_entity_poly.pdbx_seq_one_letter_code
_entity_poly.pdbx_strand_id
1 'polypeptide(L)'
;MTPNKTQVTKAQAEKCLAAVKDRYKAWLGDGADEPVLRMKFDWFGDPGPAIVWEGGPYEWTMLVYGGIEEEFGFKLEAVEFPKTVFVEPITSWALGLYPN
;
A
#
# COMPACT_ATOMS: atom_id res chain seq x y z
N MET A 1 7.76 -9.23 -28.83
CA MET A 1 7.84 -7.95 -28.12
C MET A 1 6.65 -7.87 -27.18
N THR A 2 6.87 -8.06 -25.90
CA THR A 2 5.83 -7.82 -24.88
C THR A 2 5.56 -6.31 -24.86
N PRO A 3 4.30 -5.84 -24.92
CA PRO A 3 4.02 -4.41 -24.87
C PRO A 3 4.62 -3.84 -23.58
N ASN A 4 5.31 -2.70 -23.71
CA ASN A 4 5.86 -1.94 -22.60
C ASN A 4 4.75 -1.74 -21.55
N LYS A 5 4.81 -2.46 -20.42
CA LYS A 5 3.92 -2.20 -19.29
C LYS A 5 4.30 -0.81 -18.77
N THR A 6 3.49 0.19 -19.10
CA THR A 6 3.67 1.58 -18.68
C THR A 6 3.81 1.60 -17.15
N GLN A 7 4.89 2.16 -16.61
CA GLN A 7 5.09 2.27 -15.17
C GLN A 7 3.90 2.96 -14.49
N VAL A 8 3.62 2.61 -13.22
CA VAL A 8 2.59 3.30 -12.42
C VAL A 8 2.94 4.78 -12.34
N THR A 9 2.01 5.63 -12.78
CA THR A 9 2.19 7.07 -12.72
C THR A 9 2.08 7.58 -11.28
N LYS A 10 2.71 8.73 -10.98
CA LYS A 10 2.58 9.36 -9.67
C LYS A 10 1.11 9.60 -9.28
N ALA A 11 0.27 10.01 -10.22
CA ALA A 11 -1.15 10.25 -9.97
C ALA A 11 -1.91 8.96 -9.61
N GLN A 12 -1.59 7.83 -10.24
CA GLN A 12 -2.16 6.52 -9.84
C GLN A 12 -1.67 6.10 -8.46
N ALA A 13 -0.39 6.30 -8.18
CA ALA A 13 0.20 5.96 -6.88
C ALA A 13 -0.36 6.84 -5.75
N GLU A 14 -0.59 8.14 -5.98
CA GLU A 14 -1.24 9.04 -5.04
C GLU A 14 -2.69 8.63 -4.74
N LYS A 15 -3.43 8.12 -5.74
CA LYS A 15 -4.76 7.54 -5.51
C LYS A 15 -4.70 6.29 -4.62
N CYS A 16 -3.68 5.45 -4.79
CA CYS A 16 -3.48 4.29 -3.91
C CYS A 16 -3.14 4.73 -2.49
N LEU A 17 -2.28 5.75 -2.32
CA LEU A 17 -1.96 6.32 -1.01
C LEU A 17 -3.22 6.88 -0.33
N ALA A 18 -4.05 7.61 -1.07
CA ALA A 18 -5.30 8.14 -0.55
C ALA A 18 -6.25 7.03 -0.06
N ALA A 19 -6.36 5.92 -0.82
CA ALA A 19 -7.15 4.76 -0.41
C ALA A 19 -6.63 4.12 0.88
N VAL A 20 -5.31 3.95 1.03
CA VAL A 20 -4.70 3.47 2.28
C VAL A 20 -4.99 4.44 3.43
N LYS A 21 -4.80 5.74 3.23
CA LYS A 21 -5.05 6.74 4.28
C LYS A 21 -6.51 6.78 4.73
N ASP A 22 -7.48 6.73 3.81
CA ASP A 22 -8.89 6.68 4.19
C ASP A 22 -9.22 5.40 4.95
N ARG A 23 -8.69 4.25 4.50
CA ARG A 23 -8.95 2.96 5.15
C ARG A 23 -8.45 2.93 6.59
N TYR A 24 -7.27 3.48 6.81
CA TYR A 24 -6.58 3.47 8.10
C TYR A 24 -6.69 4.80 8.86
N LYS A 25 -7.63 5.67 8.50
CA LYS A 25 -7.78 7.01 9.12
C LYS A 25 -7.91 7.00 10.63
N ALA A 26 -8.41 5.91 11.23
CA ALA A 26 -8.49 5.77 12.68
C ALA A 26 -7.12 5.65 13.37
N TRP A 27 -6.08 5.27 12.62
CA TRP A 27 -4.67 5.20 13.06
C TRP A 27 -3.87 6.46 12.70
N LEU A 28 -4.45 7.37 11.91
CA LEU A 28 -3.82 8.63 11.54
C LEU A 28 -4.30 9.71 12.53
N GLY A 29 -3.43 10.14 13.45
CA GLY A 29 -3.75 11.09 14.51
C GLY A 29 -2.54 11.92 14.92
N ASP A 30 -2.72 12.80 15.89
CA ASP A 30 -1.67 13.74 16.31
C ASP A 30 -0.41 13.01 16.78
N GLY A 31 0.69 13.22 16.03
CA GLY A 31 2.00 12.64 16.31
C GLY A 31 2.20 11.19 15.84
N ALA A 32 1.22 10.58 15.17
CA ALA A 32 1.37 9.26 14.56
C ALA A 32 2.17 9.34 13.25
N ASP A 33 3.02 8.34 12.99
CA ASP A 33 3.62 8.17 11.68
C ASP A 33 2.55 7.91 10.63
N GLU A 34 2.71 8.49 9.44
CA GLU A 34 1.77 8.32 8.33
C GLU A 34 2.36 7.47 7.20
N PRO A 35 1.51 6.77 6.42
CA PRO A 35 1.97 6.12 5.20
C PRO A 35 2.50 7.17 4.21
N VAL A 36 3.66 6.88 3.62
CA VAL A 36 4.33 7.74 2.65
C VAL A 36 4.49 7.05 1.30
N LEU A 37 4.24 7.80 0.23
CA LEU A 37 4.50 7.32 -1.13
C LEU A 37 5.98 7.51 -1.49
N ARG A 38 6.64 6.43 -1.90
CA ARG A 38 7.99 6.41 -2.44
C ARG A 38 7.93 5.95 -3.90
N MET A 39 8.19 6.83 -4.86
CA MET A 39 8.16 6.47 -6.30
C MET A 39 9.37 5.63 -6.75
N LYS A 40 10.41 5.55 -5.91
CA LYS A 40 11.66 4.81 -6.15
C LYS A 40 12.07 4.09 -4.87
N PHE A 41 11.21 3.20 -4.39
CA PHE A 41 11.52 2.31 -3.27
C PHE A 41 12.32 1.13 -3.79
N ASP A 42 13.51 0.93 -3.24
CA ASP A 42 14.42 -0.14 -3.64
C ASP A 42 14.69 -1.07 -2.45
N TRP A 43 14.06 -2.24 -2.47
CA TRP A 43 14.22 -3.28 -1.45
C TRP A 43 14.88 -4.55 -1.99
N PHE A 44 14.66 -4.87 -3.28
CA PHE A 44 15.17 -6.08 -3.93
C PHE A 44 16.11 -5.81 -5.12
N GLY A 45 16.58 -4.57 -5.31
CA GLY A 45 17.44 -4.19 -6.44
C GLY A 45 16.68 -3.81 -7.72
N ASP A 46 15.35 -3.67 -7.65
CA ASP A 46 14.49 -3.16 -8.73
C ASP A 46 13.60 -2.04 -8.18
N PRO A 47 14.01 -0.75 -8.33
CA PRO A 47 13.31 0.37 -7.71
C PRO A 47 11.94 0.63 -8.35
N GLY A 48 10.89 0.65 -7.53
CA GLY A 48 9.52 0.88 -7.98
C GLY A 48 8.68 1.74 -7.04
N PRO A 49 7.46 2.12 -7.43
CA PRO A 49 6.56 2.85 -6.55
C PRO A 49 6.04 1.96 -5.42
N ALA A 50 6.10 2.46 -4.18
CA ALA A 50 5.59 1.76 -3.00
C ALA A 50 5.00 2.73 -1.97
N ILE A 51 4.02 2.28 -1.21
CA ILE A 51 3.53 2.96 0.00
C ILE A 51 4.24 2.32 1.20
N VAL A 52 4.94 3.13 1.97
CA VAL A 52 5.78 2.70 3.10
C VAL A 52 5.18 3.27 4.39
N TRP A 53 4.98 2.41 5.39
CA TRP A 53 4.48 2.79 6.70
C TRP A 53 5.01 1.84 7.77
N GLU A 54 6.15 2.19 8.36
CA GLU A 54 6.81 1.39 9.41
C GLU A 54 6.11 1.49 10.76
N GLY A 55 5.63 2.68 11.14
CA GLY A 55 4.85 2.91 12.36
C GLY A 55 3.35 2.58 12.24
N GLY A 56 2.96 1.90 11.17
CA GLY A 56 1.57 1.53 10.92
C GLY A 56 1.08 0.36 11.77
N PRO A 57 -0.19 -0.04 11.60
CA PRO A 57 -0.71 -1.27 12.19
C PRO A 57 0.15 -2.48 11.81
N TYR A 58 0.27 -3.43 12.73
CA TYR A 58 1.04 -4.65 12.49
C TYR A 58 0.54 -5.37 11.23
N GLU A 59 1.47 -5.73 10.35
CA GLU A 59 1.21 -6.44 9.08
C GLU A 59 0.10 -5.83 8.19
N TRP A 60 -0.09 -4.50 8.26
CA TRP A 60 -1.17 -3.82 7.55
C TRP A 60 -1.17 -4.10 6.04
N THR A 61 0.00 -4.32 5.45
CA THR A 61 0.15 -4.64 4.02
C THR A 61 -0.46 -6.00 3.68
N MET A 62 -0.37 -6.99 4.57
CA MET A 62 -0.93 -8.34 4.37
C MET A 62 -2.46 -8.32 4.40
N LEU A 63 -3.04 -7.31 5.05
CA LEU A 63 -4.49 -7.16 5.25
C LEU A 63 -5.13 -6.20 4.22
N VAL A 64 -4.39 -5.73 3.21
CA VAL A 64 -4.92 -4.79 2.19
C VAL A 64 -6.06 -5.37 1.36
N TYR A 65 -6.12 -6.69 1.24
CA TYR A 65 -7.23 -7.40 0.57
C TYR A 65 -8.36 -7.79 1.54
N GLY A 66 -8.31 -7.26 2.76
CA GLY A 66 -9.18 -7.62 3.85
C GLY A 66 -8.74 -8.91 4.54
N GLY A 67 -9.37 -9.20 5.68
CA GLY A 67 -9.00 -10.34 6.51
C GLY A 67 -9.62 -10.24 7.90
N ILE A 68 -9.30 -11.20 8.75
CA ILE A 68 -9.57 -11.13 10.18
C ILE A 68 -8.22 -10.91 10.84
N GLU A 69 -8.11 -9.84 11.63
CA GLU A 69 -7.00 -9.71 12.55
C GLU A 69 -7.29 -10.68 13.70
N GLU A 70 -6.47 -11.74 13.84
CA GLU A 70 -6.75 -12.83 14.77
C GLU A 70 -6.45 -12.49 16.24
N GLU A 71 -5.53 -11.56 16.50
CA GLU A 71 -5.12 -11.13 17.85
C GLU A 71 -6.23 -10.34 18.57
N PHE A 72 -7.00 -9.54 17.83
CA PHE A 72 -8.03 -8.65 18.34
C PHE A 72 -9.44 -8.99 17.82
N GLY A 73 -9.54 -9.95 16.89
CA GLY A 73 -10.81 -10.53 16.42
C GLY A 73 -11.68 -9.60 15.58
N PHE A 74 -11.14 -8.51 15.04
CA PHE A 74 -11.89 -7.61 14.17
C PHE A 74 -11.65 -7.91 12.69
N LYS A 75 -12.72 -7.82 11.90
CA LYS A 75 -12.66 -7.97 10.45
C LYS A 75 -12.19 -6.66 9.82
N LEU A 76 -11.16 -6.75 8.99
CA LEU A 76 -10.75 -5.67 8.11
C LEU A 76 -11.38 -5.90 6.72
N GLU A 77 -12.17 -4.93 6.26
CA GLU A 77 -12.53 -4.82 4.85
C GLU A 77 -11.31 -4.45 4.01
N ALA A 78 -11.33 -4.88 2.73
CA ALA A 78 -10.28 -4.59 1.77
C ALA A 78 -10.12 -3.08 1.50
N VAL A 79 -8.91 -2.67 1.13
CA VAL A 79 -8.66 -1.34 0.56
C VAL A 79 -9.10 -1.35 -0.90
N GLU A 80 -9.91 -0.38 -1.31
CA GLU A 80 -10.31 -0.24 -2.72
C GLU A 80 -9.25 0.51 -3.53
N PHE A 81 -8.45 -0.22 -4.31
CA PHE A 81 -7.46 0.37 -5.19
C PHE A 81 -7.99 0.65 -6.61
N PRO A 82 -7.41 1.63 -7.34
CA PRO A 82 -7.69 1.81 -8.76
C PRO A 82 -7.41 0.53 -9.55
N LYS A 83 -8.37 0.07 -10.37
CA LYS A 83 -8.25 -1.18 -11.15
C LYS A 83 -7.06 -1.25 -12.12
N THR A 84 -6.45 -0.10 -12.43
CA THR A 84 -5.25 0.02 -13.27
C THR A 84 -3.94 -0.25 -12.52
N VAL A 85 -4.01 -0.48 -11.19
CA VAL A 85 -2.85 -0.74 -10.34
C VAL A 85 -3.07 -2.08 -9.66
N PHE A 86 -2.11 -2.98 -9.86
CA PHE A 86 -1.95 -4.18 -9.05
C PHE A 86 -1.11 -3.80 -7.84
N VAL A 87 -1.48 -4.29 -6.65
CA VAL A 87 -0.73 -4.05 -5.42
C VAL A 87 -0.29 -5.37 -4.80
N GLU A 88 0.87 -5.38 -4.16
CA GLU A 88 1.32 -6.55 -3.41
C GLU A 88 2.15 -6.13 -2.20
N PRO A 89 2.05 -6.85 -1.08
CA PRO A 89 2.96 -6.67 0.04
C PRO A 89 4.40 -6.99 -0.39
N ILE A 90 5.31 -6.03 -0.26
CA ILE A 90 6.75 -6.26 -0.40
C ILE A 90 7.31 -6.74 0.95
N THR A 91 6.85 -6.11 2.02
CA THR A 91 7.11 -6.46 3.42
C THR A 91 5.83 -6.22 4.24
N SER A 92 5.87 -6.48 5.55
CA SER A 92 4.76 -6.14 6.47
C SER A 92 4.49 -4.63 6.60
N TRP A 93 5.37 -3.78 6.07
CA TRP A 93 5.31 -2.31 6.19
C TRP A 93 5.47 -1.56 4.86
N ALA A 94 5.74 -2.26 3.74
CA ALA A 94 5.82 -1.67 2.40
C ALA A 94 4.89 -2.41 1.41
N LEU A 95 4.05 -1.64 0.72
CA LEU A 95 3.12 -2.10 -0.31
C LEU A 95 3.58 -1.64 -1.70
N GLY A 96 3.96 -2.57 -2.57
CA GLY A 96 4.38 -2.29 -3.94
C GLY A 96 3.20 -1.99 -4.86
N LEU A 97 3.43 -1.10 -5.83
CA LEU A 97 2.43 -0.67 -6.81
C LEU A 97 2.92 -0.95 -8.23
N TYR A 98 2.16 -1.75 -8.97
CA TYR A 98 2.51 -2.25 -10.30
C TYR A 98 1.41 -1.97 -11.31
N PRO A 99 1.73 -1.82 -12.61
CA PRO A 99 0.72 -1.69 -13.64
C PRO A 99 -0.06 -3.00 -13.83
N ASN A 100 -1.39 -2.89 -13.80
CA ASN A 100 -2.32 -3.99 -14.10
C ASN A 100 -2.72 -3.99 -15.57
#